data_AF-A0A2D7NT05-F1
#
_entry.id   AF-A0A2D7NT05-F1
#
_cell.length_a   1.000
_cell.length_b   1.000
_cell.length_c   1.000
_cell.angle_alpha   90.00
_cell.angle_beta   90.00
_cell.angle_gamma   90.00
#
_symmetry.space_group_name_H-M   'P 1'
#
loop_
_entity.id
_entity.type
_entity.pdbx_description
1 polymer ?
#
loop_
_entity_poly.entity_id
_entity_poly.type
_entity_poly.pdbx_seq_one_letter_code
_entity_poly.pdbx_strand_id
1 'polypeptide(L)'
;MKLKSIFIISGVLTLIMQIVPIVLATLIPSVKEFFIIDGFGESMLQNTEGLVVFDVFISVMGFMGAAIVVPIFGALRIKDLDAQRELSLLCGIMLVLVAMPDYIGILSNEPHAPIPIMILNFLIFSILFYGWKKGTN
;
A
#
# COMPACT_ATOMS: atom_id res chain seq x y z
N MET A 1 7.44 1.74 21.83
CA MET A 1 6.38 0.78 21.44
C MET A 1 7.05 -0.49 20.99
N LYS A 2 6.49 -1.67 21.28
CA LYS A 2 7.12 -2.95 20.88
C LYS A 2 7.14 -3.08 19.36
N LEU A 3 8.26 -3.54 18.78
CA LEU A 3 8.40 -3.75 17.34
C LEU A 3 7.35 -4.72 16.80
N LYS A 4 6.99 -5.74 17.59
CA LYS A 4 5.88 -6.62 17.27
C LYS A 4 4.58 -5.86 17.02
N SER A 5 4.24 -4.90 17.89
CA SER A 5 3.04 -4.08 17.72
C SER A 5 3.15 -3.15 16.51
N ILE A 6 4.35 -2.59 16.27
CA ILE A 6 4.62 -1.74 15.11
C ILE A 6 4.38 -2.50 13.81
N PHE A 7 4.96 -3.68 13.65
CA PHE A 7 4.77 -4.52 12.46
C PHE A 7 3.33 -5.01 12.29
N ILE A 8 2.63 -5.35 13.38
CA ILE A 8 1.22 -5.74 13.29
C ILE A 8 0.36 -4.56 12.84
N ILE A 9 0.49 -3.39 13.48
CA ILE A 9 -0.32 -2.21 13.15
C ILE A 9 -0.04 -1.77 11.71
N SER A 10 1.24 -1.60 11.35
CA SER A 10 1.62 -1.21 9.98
C SER A 10 1.21 -2.24 8.94
N GLY A 11 1.42 -3.53 9.21
CA GLY A 11 1.06 -4.62 8.29
C GLY A 11 -0.45 -4.73 8.06
N VAL A 12 -1.26 -4.64 9.13
CA VAL A 12 -2.73 -4.67 9.03
C VAL A 12 -3.26 -3.46 8.27
N LEU A 13 -2.79 -2.25 8.62
CA LEU A 13 -3.23 -1.04 7.92
C LEU A 13 -2.82 -1.08 6.44
N THR A 14 -1.59 -1.50 6.13
CA THR A 14 -1.11 -1.64 4.75
C THR A 14 -1.92 -2.70 3.99
N LEU A 15 -2.27 -3.82 4.63
CA LEU A 15 -3.12 -4.85 4.03
C LEU A 15 -4.50 -4.29 3.66
N ILE A 16 -5.11 -3.54 4.58
CA ILE A 16 -6.41 -2.92 4.36
C ILE A 16 -6.33 -1.90 3.22
N MET A 17 -5.24 -1.14 3.11
CA MET A 17 -5.10 -0.11 2.08
C MET A 17 -4.76 -0.67 0.70
N GLN A 18 -3.90 -1.69 0.62
CA GLN A 18 -3.37 -2.17 -0.66
C GLN A 18 -4.13 -3.38 -1.21
N ILE A 19 -4.58 -4.30 -0.36
CA ILE A 19 -5.15 -5.58 -0.81
C ILE A 19 -6.67 -5.54 -0.86
N VAL A 20 -7.31 -4.98 0.16
CA VAL A 20 -8.78 -4.99 0.26
C VAL A 20 -9.45 -4.33 -0.94
N PRO A 21 -9.01 -3.14 -1.43
CA PRO A 21 -9.66 -2.50 -2.57
C PRO A 21 -9.55 -3.34 -3.85
N ILE A 22 -8.42 -4.03 -4.03
CA ILE A 22 -8.16 -4.91 -5.18
C ILE A 22 -9.07 -6.15 -5.14
N VAL A 23 -9.20 -6.77 -3.96
CA VAL A 23 -10.11 -7.89 -3.77
C VAL A 23 -11.56 -7.45 -4.02
N LEU A 24 -11.97 -6.29 -3.49
CA LEU A 24 -13.30 -5.74 -3.72
C LEU A 24 -13.55 -5.45 -5.21
N ALA A 25 -12.60 -4.86 -5.92
CA ALA A 25 -12.69 -4.60 -7.36
C ALA A 25 -12.78 -5.88 -8.19
N THR A 26 -12.17 -6.99 -7.72
CA THR A 26 -12.26 -8.29 -8.39
C THR A 26 -13.62 -8.96 -8.19
N LEU A 27 -14.28 -8.72 -7.05
CA LEU A 27 -15.54 -9.38 -6.68
C LEU A 27 -16.78 -8.54 -7.01
N ILE A 28 -16.67 -7.22 -7.03
CA ILE A 28 -17.80 -6.29 -7.14
C ILE A 28 -17.60 -5.40 -8.38
N PRO A 29 -18.42 -5.58 -9.44
CA PRO A 29 -18.29 -4.82 -10.69
C PRO A 29 -18.33 -3.29 -10.51
N SER A 30 -19.20 -2.78 -9.65
CA SER A 30 -19.29 -1.32 -9.41
C SER A 30 -18.04 -0.74 -8.74
N VAL A 31 -17.33 -1.53 -7.93
CA VAL A 31 -16.04 -1.12 -7.35
C VAL A 31 -14.95 -1.13 -8.42
N LYS A 32 -14.97 -2.12 -9.32
CA LYS A 32 -14.08 -2.16 -10.48
C LYS A 32 -14.24 -0.92 -11.37
N GLU A 33 -15.48 -0.60 -11.73
CA GLU A 33 -15.82 0.57 -12.55
C GLU A 33 -15.34 1.86 -11.90
N PHE A 34 -15.53 2.00 -10.58
CA PHE A 34 -15.00 3.15 -9.83
C PHE A 34 -13.48 3.32 -10.03
N PHE A 35 -12.69 2.24 -9.88
CA PHE A 35 -11.24 2.32 -10.08
C PHE A 35 -10.83 2.59 -11.53
N ILE A 36 -11.59 2.09 -12.50
CA ILE A 36 -11.36 2.38 -13.92
C ILE A 36 -11.58 3.87 -14.18
N ILE A 37 -12.70 4.42 -13.72
CA ILE A 37 -13.04 5.83 -13.93
C ILE A 37 -12.00 6.72 -13.23
N ASP A 38 -11.64 6.41 -11.99
CA ASP A 38 -10.71 7.20 -11.17
C ASP A 38 -9.29 7.23 -11.76
N GLY A 39 -8.78 6.08 -12.21
CA GLY A 39 -7.41 5.97 -12.74
C GLY A 39 -7.26 6.23 -14.24
N PHE A 40 -8.30 5.94 -15.04
CA PHE A 40 -8.22 5.89 -16.50
C PHE A 40 -9.33 6.67 -17.23
N GLY A 41 -10.33 7.20 -16.50
CA GLY A 41 -11.44 7.98 -17.04
C GLY A 41 -12.61 7.14 -17.56
N GLU A 42 -13.78 7.78 -17.73
CA GLU A 42 -15.03 7.10 -18.15
C GLU A 42 -14.96 6.49 -19.55
N SER A 43 -14.18 7.07 -20.46
CA SER A 43 -14.03 6.56 -21.84
C SER A 43 -13.47 5.13 -21.87
N MET A 44 -12.74 4.73 -20.83
CA MET A 44 -12.14 3.42 -20.71
C MET A 44 -13.18 2.30 -20.53
N LEU A 45 -14.35 2.60 -19.97
CA LEU A 45 -15.44 1.62 -19.82
C LEU A 45 -16.00 1.12 -21.15
N GLN A 46 -15.82 1.89 -22.23
CA GLN A 46 -16.32 1.54 -23.56
C GLN A 46 -15.27 0.78 -24.39
N ASN A 47 -14.04 0.61 -23.89
CA ASN A 47 -12.94 -0.03 -24.62
C ASN A 47 -12.70 -1.47 -24.14
N THR A 48 -13.17 -2.46 -24.91
CA THR A 48 -13.05 -3.89 -24.56
C THR A 48 -11.60 -4.35 -24.38
N GLU A 49 -10.67 -3.92 -25.24
CA GLU A 49 -9.25 -4.27 -25.10
C GLU A 49 -8.65 -3.63 -23.86
N GLY A 50 -9.06 -2.38 -23.59
CA GLY A 50 -8.67 -1.65 -22.40
C GLY A 50 -9.09 -2.34 -21.11
N LEU A 51 -10.31 -2.87 -21.05
CA LEU A 51 -10.80 -3.62 -19.89
C LEU A 51 -9.97 -4.88 -19.61
N VAL A 52 -9.49 -5.57 -20.64
CA VAL A 52 -8.59 -6.73 -20.49
C VAL A 52 -7.24 -6.30 -19.90
N VAL A 53 -6.67 -5.19 -20.38
CA VAL A 53 -5.42 -4.63 -19.83
C VAL A 53 -5.62 -4.23 -18.36
N PHE A 54 -6.76 -3.63 -18.02
CA PHE A 54 -7.09 -3.26 -16.66
C PHE A 54 -7.20 -4.48 -15.72
N ASP A 55 -7.75 -5.60 -16.19
CA ASP A 55 -7.82 -6.85 -15.41
C ASP A 55 -6.43 -7.40 -15.08
N VAL A 56 -5.51 -7.37 -16.06
CA VAL A 56 -4.10 -7.74 -15.81
C VAL A 56 -3.45 -6.75 -14.84
N PHE A 57 -3.70 -5.46 -15.00
CA PHE A 57 -3.18 -4.40 -14.13
C PHE A 57 -3.62 -4.61 -12.67
N ILE A 58 -4.92 -4.81 -12.40
CA ILE A 58 -5.44 -5.10 -11.06
C ILE A 58 -4.76 -6.34 -10.46
N SER A 59 -4.57 -7.39 -11.26
CA SER A 59 -3.90 -8.61 -10.80
C SER A 59 -2.46 -8.34 -10.38
N VAL A 60 -1.68 -7.62 -11.20
CA VAL A 60 -0.30 -7.23 -10.88
C VAL A 60 -0.25 -6.37 -9.62
N MET A 61 -1.14 -5.37 -9.51
CA MET A 61 -1.24 -4.52 -8.33
C MET A 61 -1.54 -5.33 -7.06
N GLY A 62 -2.36 -6.39 -7.17
CA GLY A 62 -2.65 -7.31 -6.06
C GLY A 62 -1.40 -8.04 -5.57
N PHE A 63 -0.60 -8.57 -6.49
CA PHE A 63 0.66 -9.22 -6.15
C PHE A 63 1.71 -8.23 -5.64
N MET A 64 1.74 -7.00 -6.16
CA MET A 64 2.60 -5.93 -5.63
C MET A 64 2.22 -5.58 -4.18
N GLY A 65 0.93 -5.41 -3.89
CA GLY A 65 0.44 -5.21 -2.53
C GLY A 65 0.86 -6.35 -1.61
N ALA A 66 0.78 -7.60 -2.08
CA ALA A 66 1.17 -8.76 -1.30
C ALA A 66 2.69 -8.78 -1.05
N ALA A 67 3.49 -8.42 -2.05
CA ALA A 67 4.94 -8.30 -1.95
C ALA A 67 5.38 -7.21 -0.95
N ILE A 68 4.54 -6.22 -0.67
CA ILE A 68 4.78 -5.20 0.37
C ILE A 68 4.36 -5.72 1.76
N VAL A 69 3.16 -6.30 1.85
CA VAL A 69 2.54 -6.70 3.13
C VAL A 69 3.23 -7.92 3.75
N VAL A 70 3.59 -8.92 2.94
CA VAL A 70 4.17 -10.18 3.43
C VAL A 70 5.51 -9.95 4.16
N PRO A 71 6.47 -9.15 3.64
CA PRO A 71 7.70 -8.83 4.37
C PRO A 71 7.47 -8.16 5.74
N ILE A 72 6.49 -7.26 5.86
CA ILE A 72 6.17 -6.59 7.12
C ILE A 72 5.76 -7.62 8.19
N PHE A 73 4.91 -8.58 7.84
CA PHE A 73 4.57 -9.68 8.75
C PHE A 73 5.71 -10.68 8.91
N GLY A 74 6.54 -10.88 7.88
CA GLY A 74 7.74 -11.71 7.93
C GLY A 74 8.73 -11.25 9.00
N ALA A 75 8.85 -9.94 9.23
CA ALA A 75 9.71 -9.35 10.25
C ALA A 75 9.36 -9.82 11.68
N LEU A 76 8.12 -10.24 11.93
CA LEU A 76 7.69 -10.81 13.22
C LEU A 76 8.39 -12.11 13.60
N ARG A 77 8.98 -12.82 12.62
CA ARG A 77 9.72 -14.07 12.86
C ARG A 77 11.16 -13.85 13.29
N ILE A 78 11.68 -12.63 13.11
CA ILE A 78 13.06 -12.29 13.48
C ILE A 78 13.13 -12.10 14.99
N LYS A 79 14.11 -12.72 15.63
CA LYS A 79 14.32 -12.65 17.10
C LYS A 79 15.34 -11.60 17.52
N ASP A 80 16.24 -11.25 16.61
CA ASP A 80 17.27 -10.25 16.85
C ASP A 80 16.69 -8.83 16.77
N LEU A 81 16.89 -8.04 17.83
CA LEU A 81 16.29 -6.71 17.97
C LEU A 81 16.85 -5.73 16.94
N ASP A 82 18.16 -5.76 16.69
CA ASP A 82 18.78 -4.82 15.76
C ASP A 82 18.37 -5.14 14.32
N ALA A 83 18.29 -6.43 13.95
CA ALA A 83 17.72 -6.86 12.69
C ALA A 83 16.25 -6.44 12.53
N GLN A 84 15.42 -6.54 13.59
CA GLN A 84 14.04 -6.04 13.54
C GLN A 84 13.99 -4.52 13.33
N ARG A 85 14.88 -3.74 13.95
CA ARG A 85 14.94 -2.28 13.75
C ARG A 85 15.32 -1.93 12.31
N GLU A 86 16.30 -2.62 11.73
CA GLU A 86 16.68 -2.43 10.34
C GLU A 86 15.55 -2.83 9.37
N LEU A 87 14.84 -3.93 9.64
CA LEU A 87 13.66 -4.28 8.85
C LEU A 87 12.55 -3.23 8.95
N SER A 88 12.38 -2.60 10.12
CA SER A 88 11.46 -1.48 10.29
C SER A 88 11.83 -0.29 9.41
N LEU A 89 13.12 0.04 9.30
CA LEU A 89 13.63 1.07 8.39
C LEU A 89 13.32 0.72 6.94
N LEU A 90 13.69 -0.50 6.52
CA LEU A 90 13.52 -0.94 5.12
C LEU A 90 12.05 -0.97 4.71
N CYS A 91 11.16 -1.47 5.59
CA CYS A 91 9.71 -1.43 5.34
C CYS A 91 9.20 0.01 5.26
N GLY A 92 9.69 0.92 6.11
CA GLY A 92 9.35 2.33 6.07
C GLY A 92 9.76 3.00 4.75
N ILE A 93 11.00 2.78 4.30
CA ILE A 93 11.51 3.30 3.01
C ILE A 93 10.68 2.75 1.86
N MET A 94 10.41 1.44 1.84
CA MET A 94 9.60 0.81 0.81
C MET A 94 8.21 1.48 0.70
N LEU A 95 7.53 1.70 1.83
CA LEU A 95 6.22 2.35 1.83
C LEU A 95 6.26 3.82 1.41
N VAL A 96 7.32 4.55 1.75
CA VAL A 96 7.53 5.93 1.26
C VAL A 96 7.65 5.94 -0.27
N LEU A 97 8.45 5.03 -0.84
CA LEU A 97 8.63 4.94 -2.29
C LEU A 97 7.34 4.57 -3.01
N VAL A 98 6.56 3.64 -2.44
CA VAL A 98 5.26 3.24 -3.00
C VAL A 98 4.24 4.37 -2.96
N ALA A 99 4.23 5.19 -1.91
CA ALA A 99 3.32 6.32 -1.79
C ALA A 99 3.79 7.58 -2.56
N MET A 100 5.02 7.59 -3.06
CA MET A 100 5.61 8.76 -3.73
C MET A 100 4.80 9.24 -4.95
N PRO A 101 4.27 8.37 -5.83
CA PRO A 101 3.46 8.82 -6.96
C PRO A 101 2.25 9.66 -6.53
N ASP A 102 1.57 9.33 -5.42
CA ASP A 102 0.44 10.12 -4.91
C ASP A 102 0.87 11.53 -4.49
N TYR A 103 2.02 11.66 -3.83
CA TYR A 103 2.57 12.96 -3.42
C TYR A 103 3.09 13.77 -4.61
N ILE A 104 3.54 13.12 -5.68
CA ILE A 104 3.89 13.82 -6.93
C ILE A 104 2.60 14.27 -7.64
N GLY A 105 1.58 13.42 -7.67
CA GLY A 105 0.30 13.69 -8.31
C GLY A 105 -0.40 14.90 -7.70
N ILE A 106 -0.48 14.98 -6.37
CA ILE A 106 -1.06 16.15 -5.69
C ILE A 106 -0.32 17.47 -6.01
N LEU A 107 1.00 17.43 -6.18
CA LEU A 107 1.80 18.61 -6.54
C LEU A 107 1.66 19.00 -8.02
N SER A 108 1.38 18.01 -8.87
CA SER A 108 1.30 18.16 -10.33
C SER A 108 -0.14 18.34 -10.84
N ASN A 109 -1.14 18.35 -9.94
CA ASN A 109 -2.57 18.28 -10.25
C ASN A 109 -2.94 17.07 -11.14
N GLU A 110 -2.25 15.95 -10.93
CA GLU A 110 -2.54 14.67 -11.57
C GLU A 110 -3.38 13.78 -10.63
N PRO A 111 -4.04 12.72 -11.13
CA PRO A 111 -4.75 11.76 -10.29
C PRO A 111 -3.88 11.25 -9.14
N HIS A 112 -4.43 11.27 -7.93
CA HIS A 112 -3.76 10.85 -6.71
C HIS A 112 -4.77 10.21 -5.76
N ALA A 113 -4.29 9.35 -4.86
CA ALA A 113 -5.15 8.77 -3.83
C ALA A 113 -5.87 9.85 -2.99
N PRO A 114 -7.06 9.58 -2.45
CA PRO A 114 -7.77 10.53 -1.59
C PRO A 114 -6.88 10.99 -0.42
N ILE A 115 -6.91 12.30 -0.11
CA ILE A 115 -6.07 12.90 0.94
C ILE A 115 -6.10 12.13 2.28
N PRO A 116 -7.26 11.64 2.79
CA PRO A 116 -7.27 10.84 4.01
C PRO A 116 -6.44 9.55 3.95
N ILE A 117 -6.40 8.90 2.78
CA ILE A 117 -5.60 7.70 2.51
C ILE A 117 -4.11 8.06 2.49
N MET A 118 -3.74 9.19 1.87
CA MET A 118 -2.35 9.68 1.87
C MET A 118 -1.83 10.00 3.28
N ILE A 119 -2.67 10.62 4.12
CA ILE A 119 -2.34 10.88 5.53
C ILE A 119 -2.15 9.57 6.30
N LEU A 120 -3.02 8.58 6.06
CA LEU A 120 -2.90 7.28 6.69
C LEU A 120 -1.59 6.57 6.28
N ASN A 121 -1.24 6.58 4.99
CA ASN A 121 0.04 6.08 4.50
C ASN A 121 1.23 6.77 5.20
N PHE A 122 1.16 8.10 5.34
CA PHE A 122 2.16 8.87 6.07
C PHE A 122 2.36 8.40 7.51
N LEU A 123 1.26 8.18 8.23
CA LEU A 123 1.29 7.70 9.60
C LEU A 123 1.91 6.29 9.69
N ILE A 124 1.61 5.41 8.74
CA ILE A 124 2.14 4.04 8.71
C ILE A 124 3.66 4.04 8.59
N PHE A 125 4.22 4.71 7.57
CA PHE A 125 5.69 4.74 7.43
C PHE A 125 6.37 5.54 8.54
N SER A 126 5.71 6.56 9.11
CA SER A 126 6.21 7.27 10.28
C SER A 126 6.32 6.37 11.51
N ILE A 127 5.34 5.48 11.73
CA ILE A 127 5.38 4.47 12.79
C ILE A 127 6.52 3.47 12.57
N LEU A 128 6.81 3.10 11.33
CA LEU A 128 7.95 2.24 10.97
C LEU A 128 9.30 2.94 11.19
N PHE A 129 9.43 4.22 10.84
CA PHE A 129 10.64 5.00 11.18
C PHE A 129 10.82 5.19 12.69
N TYR A 130 9.71 5.32 13.43
CA TYR A 130 9.76 5.28 14.89
C TYR A 130 10.24 3.91 15.40
N GLY A 131 9.79 2.81 14.79
CA GLY A 131 10.24 1.46 15.11
C GLY A 131 11.74 1.28 14.92
N TRP A 132 12.29 1.79 13.82
CA TRP A 132 13.72 1.79 13.59
C TRP A 132 14.51 2.53 14.68
N LYS A 133 14.12 3.76 15.03
CA LYS A 133 14.89 4.57 15.99
C LYS A 133 14.66 4.23 17.46
N LYS A 134 13.42 3.86 17.82
CA LYS A 134 12.94 3.78 19.21
C LYS A 134 12.19 2.48 19.52
N GLY A 135 12.16 1.53 18.59
CA GLY A 135 11.54 0.23 18.78
C GLY A 135 12.22 -0.55 19.90
N THR A 136 11.39 -1.22 20.69
CA THR A 136 11.82 -2.15 21.76
C THR A 136 11.31 -3.55 21.45
N ASN A 137 11.83 -4.56 22.13
CA ASN A 137 11.27 -5.93 22.09
C ASN A 137 9.81 -5.97 22.55
#